data_AF-A0A9E4S7P1-F1
#
_entry.id   AF-A0A9E4S7P1-F1
#
_cell.length_a   1.000
_cell.length_b   1.000
_cell.length_c   1.000
_cell.angle_alpha   90.00
_cell.angle_beta   90.00
_cell.angle_gamma   90.00
#
_symmetry.space_group_name_H-M   'P 1'
#
loop_
_entity.id
_entity.type
_entity.pdbx_description
1 polymer ?
#
loop_
_entity_poly.entity_id
_entity_poly.type
_entity_poly.pdbx_seq_one_letter_code
_entity_poly.pdbx_strand_id
1 'polypeptide(L)' 'MFDGLLTVTVFLPAAVAVLVALFARGENANRQIRWIAIGATVVTFALTVLIFAGYDRAIGGVQMIDYFERWIPVDALRSS' A
#
# COMPACT_ATOMS: atom_id res chain seq x y z
N MET A 1 0.87 -13.34 -10.74
CA MET A 1 0.29 -12.27 -9.88
C MET A 1 0.88 -10.95 -10.32
N PHE A 2 0.15 -9.85 -10.15
CA PHE A 2 0.65 -8.51 -10.41
C PHE A 2 1.84 -8.20 -9.50
N ASP A 3 2.94 -7.71 -10.06
CA ASP A 3 4.14 -7.33 -9.32
C ASP A 3 3.90 -6.01 -8.58
N GLY A 4 4.17 -5.95 -7.28
CA GLY A 4 3.85 -4.77 -6.44
C GLY A 4 2.46 -4.75 -5.78
N LEU A 5 1.70 -5.85 -5.82
CA LEU A 5 0.39 -5.92 -5.12
C LEU A 5 0.53 -5.70 -3.61
N LEU A 6 1.56 -6.29 -3.00
CA LEU A 6 1.84 -6.12 -1.58
C LEU A 6 2.21 -4.66 -1.29
N THR A 7 3.13 -4.09 -2.07
CA THR A 7 3.52 -2.68 -1.98
C THR A 7 2.31 -1.75 -2.03
N VAL A 8 1.46 -1.87 -3.05
CA VAL A 8 0.26 -1.01 -3.17
C VAL A 8 -0.63 -1.15 -1.94
N THR A 9 -0.84 -2.37 -1.45
CA THR A 9 -1.69 -2.62 -0.28
C THR A 9 -1.14 -1.96 0.99
N VAL A 10 0.18 -2.05 1.21
CA VAL A 10 0.85 -1.48 2.39
C VAL A 10 0.89 0.05 2.35
N PHE A 11 1.05 0.65 1.17
CA PHE A 11 1.12 2.11 1.01
C PHE A 11 -0.23 2.79 0.79
N LEU A 12 -1.30 2.03 0.51
CA LEU A 12 -2.63 2.60 0.30
C LEU A 12 -3.12 3.51 1.44
N PRO A 13 -2.93 3.19 2.74
CA PRO A 13 -3.33 4.08 3.82
C PRO A 13 -2.66 5.46 3.75
N ALA A 14 -1.39 5.52 3.35
CA ALA A 14 -0.67 6.78 3.18
C ALA A 14 -1.23 7.60 2.01
N ALA A 15 -1.53 6.95 0.88
CA ALA A 15 -2.18 7.61 -0.26
C ALA A 15 -3.57 8.16 0.14
N VAL A 16 -4.34 7.40 0.92
CA VAL A 16 -5.65 7.81 1.43
C VAL A 16 -5.53 9.00 2.38
N ALA A 17 -4.51 9.04 3.26
CA ALA A 17 -4.27 10.18 4.13
C ALA A 17 -4.03 11.47 3.31
N VAL A 18 -3.29 11.37 2.21
CA VAL A 18 -3.11 12.50 1.27
C VAL A 18 -4.44 12.90 0.64
N LEU A 19 -5.26 11.95 0.19
CA LEU A 19 -6.60 12.25 -0.35
C LEU A 19 -7.48 12.97 0.68
N VAL A 20 -7.48 12.51 1.93
CA VAL A 20 -8.21 13.18 3.02
C VAL A 20 -7.71 14.61 3.19
N ALA A 21 -6.40 14.82 3.26
CA ALA A 21 -5.82 16.15 3.44
C ALA A 21 -6.17 17.12 2.28
N LEU A 22 -6.29 16.61 1.05
CA LEU A 22 -6.63 17.40 -0.11
C LEU A 22 -8.13 17.72 -0.19
N PHE A 23 -8.99 16.72 0.05
CA PHE A 23 -10.41 16.77 -0.28
C PHE A 23 -11.35 17.05 0.91
N ALA A 24 -10.94 16.76 2.15
CA ALA A 24 -11.79 17.01 3.32
C ALA A 24 -11.73 18.49 3.74
N ARG A 25 -12.73 19.29 3.36
CA ARG A 25 -12.76 20.75 3.61
C ARG A 25 -14.16 21.26 3.95
N GLY A 26 -14.21 22.41 4.64
CA GLY A 26 -15.45 23.11 4.99
C GLY A 26 -16.28 22.39 6.06
N GLU A 27 -17.54 22.81 6.23
CA GLU A 27 -18.45 22.30 7.26
C GLU A 27 -18.72 20.79 7.15
N ASN A 28 -18.57 20.23 5.93
CA ASN A 28 -18.80 18.82 5.65
C ASN A 28 -17.54 17.94 5.74
N ALA A 29 -16.39 18.49 6.16
CA ALA A 29 -15.12 17.76 6.20
C ALA A 29 -15.22 16.43 6.96
N ASN A 30 -15.89 16.40 8.13
CA ASN A 30 -16.08 15.19 8.91
C ASN A 30 -16.85 14.08 8.14
N ARG A 31 -17.84 14.46 7.33
CA ARG A 31 -18.61 13.51 6.52
C ARG A 31 -17.75 12.98 5.37
N GLN A 32 -16.97 13.83 4.73
CA GLN A 32 -16.04 13.46 3.66
C GLN A 32 -14.98 12.47 4.17
N ILE A 33 -14.34 12.78 5.30
CA ILE A 33 -13.34 11.90 5.94
C ILE A 33 -13.93 10.52 6.19
N ARG A 34 -15.14 10.43 6.76
CA ARG A 34 -15.78 9.15 7.06
C ARG A 34 -16.00 8.31 5.80
N TRP A 35 -16.53 8.90 4.73
CA TRP A 35 -16.77 8.16 3.49
C TRP A 35 -15.48 7.74 2.79
N ILE A 36 -14.46 8.62 2.77
CA ILE A 36 -13.14 8.28 2.24
C ILE A 36 -12.51 7.13 3.04
N ALA A 37 -12.56 7.19 4.37
CA ALA A 37 -12.02 6.15 5.24
C ALA A 37 -12.74 4.81 5.08
N ILE A 38 -14.07 4.81 4.94
CA ILE A 38 -14.85 3.59 4.66
C ILE A 38 -14.42 2.99 3.32
N GLY A 39 -14.40 3.80 2.25
CA GLY A 39 -13.99 3.34 0.92
C GLY A 39 -12.57 2.78 0.92
N ALA A 40 -11.63 3.52 1.52
CA ALA A 40 -10.25 3.08 1.69
C ALA A 40 -10.14 1.74 2.43
N THR A 41 -10.88 1.57 3.53
CA THR A 41 -10.86 0.32 4.31
C THR A 41 -11.38 -0.85 3.49
N VAL A 42 -12.47 -0.66 2.74
CA VAL A 42 -13.03 -1.70 1.86
C VAL A 42 -12.03 -2.09 0.77
N VAL A 43 -11.37 -1.11 0.15
CA VAL A 43 -10.34 -1.37 -0.87
C VAL A 43 -9.14 -2.09 -0.27
N THR A 44 -8.61 -1.64 0.87
CA THR A 44 -7.52 -2.32 1.58
C THR A 44 -7.90 -3.77 1.89
N PHE A 45 -9.10 -3.99 2.42
CA PHE A 45 -9.59 -5.33 2.73
C PHE A 45 -9.64 -6.22 1.47
N ALA A 46 -10.20 -5.72 0.37
CA ALA A 46 -10.25 -6.47 -0.88
C ALA A 46 -8.84 -6.84 -1.38
N LEU A 47 -7.89 -5.91 -1.33
CA LEU A 47 -6.49 -6.17 -1.70
C LEU A 47 -5.85 -7.22 -0.79
N THR A 48 -6.08 -7.15 0.54
CA THR A 48 -5.58 -8.17 1.46
C THR A 48 -6.16 -9.56 1.20
N VAL A 49 -7.41 -9.66 0.77
CA VAL A 49 -8.03 -10.94 0.37
C VAL A 49 -7.36 -11.49 -0.88
N LEU A 50 -7.04 -10.64 -1.87
CA LEU A 50 -6.32 -11.06 -3.07
C LEU A 50 -4.91 -11.57 -2.74
N ILE A 51 -4.20 -10.88 -1.83
CA ILE A 51 -2.90 -11.32 -1.32
C ILE A 51 -3.02 -12.69 -0.64
N PHE A 52 -4.00 -12.82 0.26
CA PHE A 52 -4.23 -14.07 0.98
C PHE A 52 -4.57 -15.24 0.04
N ALA A 53 -5.42 -15.00 -0.97
CA ALA A 53 -5.79 -16.01 -1.96
C ALA A 53 -4.61 -16.40 -2.88
N GLY A 54 -3.64 -15.50 -3.07
CA GLY A 54 -2.45 -15.75 -3.88
C GLY A 54 -1.30 -16.45 -3.14
N TYR A 55 -1.42 -16.68 -1.83
CA TYR A 55 -0.39 -17.35 -1.04
C TYR A 55 -0.35 -18.87 -1.31
N ASP A 56 0.83 -19.39 -1.66
CA ASP A 56 1.03 -20.82 -1.90
C ASP A 56 1.43 -21.54 -0.61
N ARG A 57 0.54 -22.37 -0.07
CA ARG A 57 0.79 -23.13 1.16
C ARG A 57 1.79 -24.28 1.00
N ALA A 58 2.13 -24.69 -0.22
CA ALA A 58 3.12 -25.73 -0.48
C ALA A 58 4.55 -25.20 -0.45
N ILE A 59 4.74 -23.88 -0.63
CA ILE A 59 6.05 -23.24 -0.68
C ILE A 59 6.34 -22.59 0.68
N GLY A 60 7.34 -23.12 1.39
CA GLY A 60 7.83 -22.52 2.63
C GLY A 60 8.56 -21.19 2.40
N GLY A 61 8.65 -20.37 3.45
CA GLY A 61 9.34 -19.07 3.42
C GLY A 61 8.41 -17.87 3.28
N VAL A 62 9.01 -16.67 3.18
CA VAL A 62 8.28 -15.42 2.94
C VAL A 62 7.99 -15.30 1.45
N GLN A 63 6.74 -15.03 1.11
CA GLN A 63 6.28 -14.87 -0.27
C GLN A 63 5.90 -13.41 -0.55
N MET A 64 5.70 -13.09 -1.83
CA MET A 64 5.26 -11.76 -2.28
C MET A 64 6.24 -10.65 -1.88
N ILE A 65 7.54 -10.93 -2.01
CA ILE A 65 8.59 -9.99 -1.66
C ILE A 65 8.75 -9.00 -2.81
N ASP A 66 8.48 -7.74 -2.54
CA ASP A 66 8.74 -6.63 -3.45
C ASP A 66 10.08 -5.99 -3.07
N TYR A 67 11.02 -5.91 -4.01
CA TYR A 67 12.32 -5.28 -3.81
C TYR A 67 12.38 -3.89 -4.45
N PHE A 68 12.94 -2.93 -3.72
CA PHE A 68 13.32 -1.64 -4.28
C PHE A 68 14.85 -1.61 -4.43
N GLU A 69 15.34 -2.06 -5.59
CA GLU A 69 16.76 -2.36 -5.84
C GLU A 69 17.72 -1.19 -5.58
N ARG A 70 17.25 0.05 -5.66
CA ARG A 70 18.08 1.27 -5.54
C ARG A 70 17.55 2.24 -4.48
N TRP A 71 17.22 1.73 -3.30
CA TRP A 71 16.86 2.58 -2.17
C TRP A 71 18.03 3.45 -1.71
N ILE A 72 19.23 2.88 -1.54
CA ILE A 72 20.49 3.59 -1.29
C ILE A 72 21.57 3.00 -2.20
N PRO A 73 22.19 3.80 -3.11
CA PRO A 73 23.21 3.31 -4.02
C PRO A 73 24.56 3.20 -3.33
N VAL A 74 24.73 2.16 -2.50
CA VAL A 74 25.98 1.90 -1.78
C VAL A 74 27.17 1.67 -2.71
N ASP A 75 26.92 1.23 -3.94
CA ASP A 75 27.95 1.06 -4.96
C ASP A 75 28.60 2.40 -5.35
N ALA A 76 27.82 3.49 -5.32
CA ALA A 76 28.33 4.85 -5.57
C ALA A 76 29.21 5.37 -4.41
N LEU A 77 29.15 4.73 -3.23
CA LEU A 77 29.97 5.09 -2.06
C LEU A 77 31.32 4.36 -2.04
N ARG A 78 31.51 3.31 -2.87
CA ARG A 78 32.76 2.54 -2.94
C ARG A 78 33.72 3.01 -4.03
N SER A 79 33.31 3.96 -4.87
CA SER A 79 34.11 4.47 -5.99
C SER A 79 34.93 5.73 -5.68
N SER A 80 35.07 6.11 -4.40
CA SER A 80 35.87 7.24 -3.89
C SER A 80 36.93 6.76 -2.92
#